data_AF-A0A7S2KK25-F1
#
_entry.id   AF-A0A7S2KK25-F1
#
_cell.length_a   1.000
_cell.length_b   1.000
_cell.length_c   1.000
_cell.angle_alpha   90.00
_cell.angle_beta   90.00
_cell.angle_gamma   90.00
#
_symmetry.space_group_name_H-M   'P 1'
#
loop_
_entity.id
_entity.type
_entity.pdbx_description
1 polymer ?
#
loop_
_entity_poly.entity_id
_entity_poly.type
_entity_poly.pdbx_seq_one_letter_code
_entity_poly.pdbx_strand_id
1 'polypeptide(L)'
;LPPCGAAKPRFTLIDFGLATETAGWRGGDWKTKDIGGDCRYWPVSSWKLFMFGYRYLQQDQQVLTEYIHNLDTHSLVLTCVQLLVEACSGQIPERCRALELAWQKYWEDAVRFW
;
A
#
# COMPACT_ATOMS: atom_id res chain seq x y z
N LEU A 1 -12.78 27.06 8.09
CA LEU A 1 -11.74 27.66 7.22
C LEU A 1 -10.45 27.66 8.02
N PRO A 2 -9.36 27.02 7.57
CA PRO A 2 -8.14 26.95 8.37
C PRO A 2 -7.51 28.35 8.48
N PRO A 3 -6.84 28.66 9.60
CA PRO A 3 -6.22 29.95 9.82
C PRO A 3 -5.00 30.16 8.91
N CYS A 4 -4.78 31.42 8.58
CA CYS A 4 -3.67 31.95 7.80
C CYS A 4 -2.32 31.58 8.45
N GLY A 5 -1.41 30.94 7.71
CA GLY A 5 0.04 30.92 8.04
C GLY A 5 0.76 29.58 8.19
N ALA A 6 0.08 28.42 8.20
CA ALA A 6 0.82 27.14 8.26
C ALA A 6 1.51 26.84 6.92
N ALA A 7 2.84 26.75 6.93
CA ALA A 7 3.61 26.33 5.76
C ALA A 7 3.12 24.94 5.27
N LYS A 8 3.01 24.75 3.95
CA LYS A 8 2.62 23.45 3.39
C LYS A 8 3.66 22.40 3.78
N PRO A 9 3.23 21.23 4.29
CA PRO A 9 4.17 20.15 4.61
C PRO A 9 4.90 19.70 3.34
N ARG A 10 6.22 19.46 3.46
CA ARG A 10 7.06 18.89 2.40
C ARG A 10 7.45 17.47 2.79
N PHE A 11 7.17 16.52 1.91
CA PHE A 11 7.46 15.11 2.13
C PHE A 11 8.67 14.69 1.29
N THR A 12 9.38 13.66 1.74
CA THR A 12 10.49 13.02 1.04
C THR A 12 10.47 11.54 1.39
N LEU A 13 10.81 10.70 0.41
CA LEU A 13 10.95 9.26 0.61
C LEU A 13 12.27 8.95 1.30
N ILE A 14 12.21 7.98 2.21
CA ILE A 14 13.36 7.43 2.93
C ILE A 14 13.35 5.91 2.79
N ASP A 15 14.44 5.27 3.20
CA ASP A 15 14.60 3.81 3.22
C ASP A 15 14.41 3.14 1.85
N PHE A 16 15.50 3.11 1.07
CA PHE A 16 15.56 2.42 -0.21
C PHE A 16 16.07 0.98 -0.08
N GLY A 17 16.05 0.39 1.12
CA GLY A 17 16.61 -0.95 1.38
C GLY A 17 15.94 -2.08 0.58
N LEU A 18 14.70 -1.87 0.13
CA LEU A 18 13.93 -2.81 -0.70
C LEU A 18 13.70 -2.31 -2.12
N ALA A 19 14.25 -1.15 -2.48
CA ALA A 19 14.10 -0.62 -3.83
C ALA A 19 14.80 -1.54 -4.85
N THR A 20 14.19 -1.71 -6.01
CA THR A 20 14.72 -2.54 -7.10
C THR A 20 14.79 -1.75 -8.39
N GLU A 21 15.69 -2.16 -9.28
CA GLU A 21 15.79 -1.63 -10.63
C GLU A 21 14.58 -2.10 -11.46
N THR A 22 13.92 -1.16 -12.14
CA THR A 22 12.63 -1.38 -12.81
C THR A 22 12.73 -2.33 -14.00
N ALA A 23 13.79 -2.27 -14.81
CA ALA A 23 13.93 -3.13 -15.98
C ALA A 23 14.14 -4.59 -15.58
N GLY A 24 14.99 -4.87 -14.60
CA GLY A 24 15.24 -6.19 -14.01
C GLY A 24 14.01 -6.72 -13.30
N TRP A 25 13.31 -5.87 -12.53
CA TRP A 25 12.01 -6.24 -11.96
C TRP A 25 11.05 -6.71 -13.06
N ARG A 26 10.78 -5.88 -14.08
CA ARG A 26 9.91 -6.25 -15.20
C ARG A 26 10.43 -7.43 -16.01
N GLY A 27 11.74 -7.65 -16.03
CA GLY A 27 12.42 -8.80 -16.64
C GLY A 27 12.21 -10.13 -15.90
N GLY A 28 11.76 -10.09 -14.65
CA GLY A 28 11.38 -11.27 -13.89
C GLY A 28 12.10 -11.48 -12.56
N ASP A 29 12.94 -10.54 -12.12
CA ASP A 29 13.64 -10.63 -10.83
C ASP A 29 12.68 -10.86 -9.65
N TRP A 30 11.45 -10.36 -9.76
CA TRP A 30 10.39 -10.51 -8.78
C TRP A 30 10.01 -11.95 -8.45
N LYS A 31 10.41 -12.92 -9.29
CA LYS A 31 10.16 -14.36 -9.09
C LYS A 31 11.13 -14.99 -8.10
N THR A 32 12.31 -14.39 -7.94
CA THR A 32 13.45 -14.98 -7.21
C THR A 32 13.97 -14.08 -6.10
N LYS A 33 13.65 -12.78 -6.13
CA LYS A 33 13.94 -11.86 -5.02
C LYS A 33 12.98 -12.14 -3.87
N ASP A 34 13.50 -12.01 -2.65
CA ASP A 34 12.70 -12.12 -1.43
C ASP A 34 11.62 -11.03 -1.41
N ILE A 35 10.44 -11.40 -0.91
CA ILE A 35 9.37 -10.44 -0.63
C ILE A 35 9.71 -9.76 0.70
N GLY A 36 9.62 -8.44 0.72
CA GLY A 36 9.89 -7.65 1.92
C GLY A 36 8.95 -6.47 2.07
N GLY A 37 9.15 -5.74 3.17
CA GLY A 37 8.41 -4.54 3.50
C GLY A 37 7.35 -4.79 4.56
N ASP A 38 6.61 -3.74 4.89
CA ASP A 38 5.55 -3.80 5.87
C ASP A 38 4.31 -4.47 5.26
N CYS A 39 3.99 -5.66 5.77
CA CYS A 39 2.86 -6.49 5.36
C CYS A 39 1.51 -5.75 5.43
N ARG A 40 1.38 -4.72 6.28
CA ARG A 40 0.16 -3.91 6.39
C ARG A 40 -0.09 -3.07 5.13
N TYR A 41 0.92 -2.84 4.29
CA TYR A 41 0.80 -2.10 3.04
C TYR A 41 0.92 -2.99 1.81
N TRP A 42 0.92 -4.31 1.99
CA TRP A 42 1.01 -5.25 0.88
C TRP A 42 -0.31 -5.35 0.11
N PRO A 43 -0.28 -5.24 -1.23
CA PRO A 43 -1.42 -5.60 -2.06
C PRO A 43 -1.70 -7.11 -2.00
N VAL A 44 -2.89 -7.51 -2.46
CA VAL A 44 -3.31 -8.92 -2.54
C VAL A 44 -2.31 -9.76 -3.34
N SER A 45 -1.73 -9.20 -4.40
CA SER A 45 -0.69 -9.88 -5.17
C SER A 45 0.57 -10.24 -4.37
N SER A 46 1.00 -9.41 -3.42
CA SER A 46 2.15 -9.72 -2.56
C SER A 46 1.83 -10.90 -1.64
N TRP A 47 0.63 -10.92 -1.07
CA TRP A 47 0.14 -12.05 -0.28
C TRP A 47 0.04 -13.35 -1.08
N LYS A 48 -0.49 -13.28 -2.31
CA LYS A 48 -0.58 -14.45 -3.19
C LYS A 48 0.81 -14.98 -3.56
N LEU A 49 1.78 -14.10 -3.83
CA LEU A 49 3.15 -14.53 -4.08
C LEU A 49 3.76 -15.19 -2.85
N PHE A 50 3.60 -14.58 -1.67
CA PHE A 50 4.14 -15.10 -0.41
C PHE A 50 3.58 -16.49 -0.08
N MET A 51 2.27 -16.70 -0.20
CA MET A 51 1.62 -17.95 0.19
C MET A 51 1.75 -19.07 -0.86
N PHE A 52 1.72 -18.73 -2.15
CA PHE A 52 1.56 -19.73 -3.22
C PHE A 52 2.68 -19.72 -4.26
N GLY A 53 3.60 -18.76 -4.18
CA GLY A 53 4.74 -18.63 -5.09
C GLY A 53 4.38 -18.08 -6.48
N TYR A 54 5.42 -17.78 -7.25
CA TYR A 54 5.28 -17.03 -8.51
C TYR A 54 4.49 -17.80 -9.58
N ARG A 55 4.57 -19.14 -9.59
CA ARG A 55 3.86 -19.97 -10.56
C ARG A 55 2.34 -19.87 -10.41
N TYR A 56 1.87 -19.75 -9.17
CA TYR A 56 0.46 -19.53 -8.88
C TYR A 56 0.05 -18.12 -9.33
N LEU A 57 0.84 -17.10 -8.99
CA LEU A 57 0.59 -15.72 -9.40
C LEU A 57 0.45 -15.56 -10.92
N GLN A 58 1.26 -16.29 -11.70
CA GLN A 58 1.24 -16.26 -13.16
C GLN A 58 -0.05 -16.79 -13.80
N GLN A 59 -0.88 -17.53 -13.05
CA GLN A 59 -2.17 -18.03 -13.53
C GLN A 59 -3.24 -16.93 -13.62
N ASP A 60 -3.02 -15.79 -12.94
CA ASP A 60 -3.94 -14.66 -12.87
C ASP A 60 -3.24 -13.38 -13.38
N GLN A 61 -3.53 -13.00 -14.62
CA GLN A 61 -2.85 -11.87 -15.27
C GLN A 61 -3.15 -10.52 -14.60
N GLN A 62 -4.31 -10.36 -13.97
CA GLN A 62 -4.66 -9.12 -13.28
C GLN A 62 -3.82 -8.96 -12.01
N VAL A 63 -3.71 -10.02 -11.22
CA VAL A 63 -2.89 -10.04 -10.00
C VAL A 63 -1.40 -9.95 -10.34
N LEU A 64 -0.96 -10.61 -11.41
CA LEU A 64 0.40 -10.48 -11.90
C LEU A 64 0.73 -9.04 -12.29
N THR A 65 -0.19 -8.36 -12.99
CA THR A 65 -0.02 -6.96 -13.36
C THR A 65 0.06 -6.07 -12.12
N GLU A 66 -0.79 -6.30 -11.12
CA GLU A 66 -0.72 -5.59 -9.83
C GLU A 66 0.67 -5.75 -9.18
N TYR A 67 1.20 -6.97 -9.14
CA TYR A 67 2.49 -7.26 -8.52
C TYR A 67 3.66 -6.59 -9.23
N ILE A 68 3.64 -6.57 -10.57
CA ILE A 68 4.77 -6.06 -11.34
C ILE A 68 4.76 -4.52 -11.39
N HIS A 69 3.57 -3.90 -11.39
CA HIS A 69 3.44 -2.48 -11.73
C HIS A 69 2.88 -1.59 -10.63
N ASN A 70 2.17 -2.15 -9.62
CA ASN A 70 1.32 -1.34 -8.75
C ASN A 70 1.65 -1.46 -7.26
N LEU A 71 2.77 -2.08 -6.86
CA LEU A 71 3.16 -2.21 -5.45
C LEU A 71 3.24 -0.84 -4.76
N ASP A 72 4.02 0.09 -5.32
CA ASP A 72 4.20 1.43 -4.76
C ASP A 72 2.91 2.26 -4.81
N THR A 73 2.12 2.10 -5.86
CA THR A 73 0.82 2.79 -5.98
C THR A 73 -0.14 2.33 -4.88
N HIS A 74 -0.17 1.03 -4.59
CA HIS A 74 -1.04 0.47 -3.57
C HIS A 74 -0.68 1.00 -2.18
N SER A 75 0.60 0.93 -1.80
CA SER A 75 1.08 1.42 -0.51
C SER A 75 0.89 2.92 -0.35
N LEU A 76 1.08 3.69 -1.44
CA LEU A 76 0.81 5.13 -1.45
C LEU A 76 -0.67 5.45 -1.25
N VAL A 77 -1.58 4.71 -1.90
CA VAL A 77 -3.03 4.92 -1.74
C VAL A 77 -3.46 4.63 -0.31
N LEU A 78 -2.99 3.52 0.29
CA LEU A 78 -3.25 3.22 1.69
C LEU A 78 -2.73 4.31 2.62
N THR A 79 -1.52 4.82 2.37
CA THR A 79 -0.94 5.94 3.12
C THR A 79 -1.81 7.20 3.00
N CYS A 80 -2.32 7.50 1.81
CA CYS A 80 -3.23 8.64 1.60
C CYS A 80 -4.55 8.47 2.35
N VAL A 81 -5.13 7.27 2.37
CA VAL A 81 -6.35 6.97 3.12
C VAL A 81 -6.10 7.14 4.62
N GLN A 82 -4.99 6.58 5.12
CA GLN A 82 -4.57 6.74 6.51
C GLN A 82 -4.45 8.21 6.90
N LEU A 83 -3.71 9.00 6.12
CA LEU A 83 -3.56 10.44 6.35
C LEU A 83 -4.91 11.15 6.33
N LEU A 84 -5.79 10.82 5.38
CA LEU A 84 -7.10 11.46 5.29
C LEU A 84 -7.97 11.14 6.51
N VAL A 85 -8.00 9.88 6.97
CA VAL A 85 -8.82 9.47 8.11
C VAL A 85 -8.23 9.99 9.42
N GLU A 86 -6.93 9.85 9.63
CA GLU A 86 -6.27 10.26 10.88
C GLU A 86 -6.17 11.78 11.01
N ALA A 87 -5.80 12.51 9.95
CA ALA A 87 -5.70 13.97 9.99
C ALA A 87 -7.05 14.66 10.07
N CYS A 88 -8.14 14.00 9.64
CA CYS A 88 -9.50 14.50 9.79
C CYS A 88 -10.26 13.85 10.96
N SER A 89 -9.61 13.07 11.82
CA SER A 89 -10.29 12.37 12.92
C SER A 89 -11.11 13.34 13.78
N GLY A 90 -12.38 13.01 14.00
CA GLY A 90 -13.36 13.88 14.69
C GLY A 90 -13.94 15.03 13.85
N GLN A 91 -13.49 15.21 12.61
CA GLN A 91 -13.94 16.25 11.66
C GLN A 91 -14.25 15.69 10.25
N ILE A 92 -14.35 14.36 10.11
CA ILE A 92 -14.64 13.71 8.83
C ILE A 92 -16.06 14.10 8.37
N PRO A 93 -16.22 14.66 7.16
CA PRO A 93 -17.55 14.94 6.61
C PRO A 93 -18.42 13.69 6.59
N GLU A 94 -19.72 13.81 6.86
CA GLU A 94 -20.62 12.65 6.96
C GLU A 94 -20.57 11.73 5.73
N ARG A 95 -20.42 12.30 4.53
CA ARG A 95 -20.22 11.56 3.27
C ARG A 95 -19.01 10.62 3.25
N CYS A 96 -18.03 10.86 4.12
CA CYS A 96 -16.79 10.09 4.27
C CYS A 96 -16.83 9.14 5.48
N ARG A 97 -17.91 9.11 6.26
CA ARG A 97 -18.06 8.20 7.43
C ARG A 97 -17.89 6.73 7.04
N ALA A 98 -18.39 6.34 5.87
CA ALA A 98 -18.20 4.98 5.35
C ALA A 98 -16.72 4.62 5.13
N LEU A 99 -15.90 5.59 4.73
CA LEU A 99 -14.46 5.40 4.56
C LEU A 99 -13.75 5.24 5.90
N GLU A 100 -14.13 6.02 6.92
CA GLU A 100 -13.59 5.90 8.27
C GLU A 100 -13.87 4.51 8.88
N LEU A 101 -15.11 4.03 8.78
CA LEU A 101 -15.47 2.70 9.27
C LEU A 101 -14.74 1.59 8.51
N ALA A 102 -14.63 1.72 7.18
CA ALA A 102 -13.88 0.77 6.37
C ALA A 102 -12.38 0.77 6.73
N TRP A 103 -11.81 1.95 6.97
CA TRP A 103 -10.41 2.11 7.41
C TRP A 103 -10.17 1.48 8.78
N GLN A 104 -11.02 1.75 9.76
CA GLN A 104 -10.91 1.16 11.10
C GLN A 104 -10.93 -0.36 11.02
N LYS A 105 -11.90 -0.93 10.30
CA LYS A 105 -11.98 -2.38 10.09
C LYS A 105 -10.74 -2.92 9.39
N TYR A 106 -10.31 -2.27 8.31
CA TYR A 106 -9.10 -2.66 7.59
C TYR A 106 -7.87 -2.67 8.50
N TRP A 107 -7.66 -1.62 9.28
CA TRP A 107 -6.50 -1.47 10.15
C TRP A 107 -6.51 -2.46 11.32
N GLU A 108 -7.68 -2.70 11.91
CA GLU A 108 -7.87 -3.76 12.91
C GLU A 108 -7.51 -5.14 12.35
N ASP A 109 -8.03 -5.48 11.17
CA ASP A 109 -7.73 -6.75 10.51
C ASP A 109 -6.23 -6.83 10.15
N ALA A 110 -5.64 -5.74 9.64
CA ALA A 110 -4.24 -5.68 9.25
C ALA A 110 -3.26 -5.82 10.44
N VAL A 111 -3.59 -5.28 11.61
CA VAL A 111 -2.76 -5.42 12.84
C VAL A 111 -3.02 -6.73 13.57
N ARG A 112 -4.20 -7.32 13.41
CA ARG A 112 -4.55 -8.57 14.10
C ARG A 112 -3.97 -9.80 13.40
N PHE A 113 -3.98 -9.80 12.08
CA PHE A 113 -3.59 -10.97 11.29
C PHE A 113 -2.12 -10.91 10.82
N TRP A 114 -1.42 -9.79 11.05
CA TRP A 114 -0.02 -9.56 10.68
C TRP A 114 0.73 -8.82 11.79
#